data_AF-A0A350Q9X4-F1
#
_entry.id   AF-A0A350Q9X4-F1
#
_cell.length_a   1.000
_cell.length_b   1.000
_cell.length_c   1.000
_cell.angle_alpha   90.00
_cell.angle_beta   90.00
_cell.angle_gamma   90.00
#
_symmetry.space_group_name_H-M   'P 1'
#
loop_
_entity.id
_entity.type
_entity.pdbx_description
1 polymer ?
#
loop_
_entity_poly.entity_id
_entity_poly.type
_entity_poly.pdbx_seq_one_letter_code
_entity_poly.pdbx_strand_id
1 'polypeptide(L)'
;MVAGPRGPSKNGDRRVTALQRISAAIDRLNDRIGSAIQWLALVMVVIGAFNAIARYADQYTGMSLSSNAYLDLQWYFFSLIFLMGSAYGLNHDYHVRVDVMYARLGRRARAWIDLTGSVLFLVPFAVLMFWISWGWVVRSWTILETSADPGGLPRYPIKSVVLVSFLLLLLQALSQIVKNAAILAEPVRGSARADGTGSPTETV
;
A
#
# COMPACT_ATOMS: atom_id res chain seq x y z
N MET A 1 -20.75 -47.07 20.29
CA MET A 1 -22.04 -46.59 19.75
C MET A 1 -21.79 -45.21 19.13
N VAL A 2 -22.15 -45.05 17.86
CA VAL A 2 -21.62 -44.08 16.89
C VAL A 2 -22.06 -42.65 17.19
N ALA A 3 -21.11 -41.71 17.28
CA ALA A 3 -21.39 -40.27 17.31
C ALA A 3 -21.94 -39.83 15.95
N GLY A 4 -23.18 -39.32 15.94
CA GLY A 4 -23.89 -38.89 14.73
C GLY A 4 -23.20 -37.73 14.00
N PRO A 5 -23.51 -37.53 12.69
CA PRO A 5 -22.83 -36.56 11.85
C PRO A 5 -23.11 -35.12 12.33
N ARG A 6 -22.03 -34.36 12.55
CA ARG A 6 -22.07 -32.93 12.89
C ARG A 6 -22.81 -32.19 11.77
N GLY A 7 -23.98 -31.61 12.10
CA GLY A 7 -24.73 -30.78 11.17
C GLY A 7 -23.88 -29.62 10.64
N PRO A 8 -24.10 -29.18 9.40
CA PRO A 8 -23.34 -28.08 8.81
C PRO A 8 -23.51 -26.84 9.68
N SER A 9 -22.38 -26.36 10.22
CA SER A 9 -22.25 -25.01 10.77
C SER A 9 -22.79 -24.05 9.72
N LYS A 10 -23.99 -23.51 9.95
CA LYS A 10 -24.55 -22.40 9.18
C LYS A 10 -23.54 -21.26 9.28
N ASN A 11 -22.69 -21.14 8.26
CA ASN A 11 -21.97 -19.91 7.98
C ASN A 11 -23.04 -18.84 7.90
N GLY A 12 -23.23 -18.10 8.99
CA GLY A 12 -24.12 -16.96 9.02
C GLY A 12 -23.67 -16.03 7.91
N ASP A 13 -24.56 -15.81 6.93
CA ASP A 13 -24.34 -14.92 5.80
C ASP A 13 -23.81 -13.58 6.31
N ARG A 14 -22.47 -13.43 6.31
CA ARG A 14 -21.83 -12.13 6.45
C ARG A 14 -22.22 -11.39 5.19
N ARG A 15 -23.35 -10.67 5.24
CA ARG A 15 -23.75 -9.75 4.20
C ARG A 15 -22.59 -8.78 4.01
N VAL A 16 -21.84 -8.97 2.93
CA VAL A 16 -20.71 -8.10 2.57
C VAL A 16 -21.30 -6.73 2.27
N THR A 17 -21.10 -5.78 3.19
CA THR A 17 -21.62 -4.42 3.04
C THR A 17 -21.00 -3.76 1.81
N ALA A 18 -21.70 -2.82 1.16
CA ALA A 18 -21.19 -2.10 0.00
C ALA A 18 -19.79 -1.49 0.23
N LEU A 19 -19.53 -0.97 1.43
CA LEU A 19 -18.22 -0.45 1.84
C LEU A 19 -17.09 -1.49 1.79
N GLN A 20 -17.38 -2.74 2.17
CA GLN A 20 -16.39 -3.83 2.12
C GLN A 20 -16.07 -4.22 0.67
N ARG A 21 -17.05 -4.13 -0.23
CA ARG A 21 -16.83 -4.35 -1.66
C ARG A 21 -15.95 -3.26 -2.28
N ILE A 22 -16.17 -2.00 -1.88
CA ILE A 22 -15.35 -0.86 -2.30
C ILE A 22 -13.92 -1.03 -1.79
N SER A 23 -13.74 -1.35 -0.50
CA SER A 23 -12.43 -1.65 0.09
C SER A 23 -11.70 -2.76 -0.68
N ALA A 24 -12.37 -3.88 -0.99
CA ALA A 24 -11.79 -4.96 -1.78
C ALA A 24 -11.49 -4.57 -3.25
N ALA A 25 -12.19 -3.58 -3.82
CA ALA A 25 -11.87 -3.05 -5.14
C ALA A 25 -10.61 -2.18 -5.10
N ILE A 26 -10.46 -1.35 -4.06
CA ILE A 26 -9.27 -0.53 -3.82
C ILE A 26 -8.03 -1.42 -3.62
N ASP A 27 -8.14 -2.46 -2.80
CA ASP A 27 -7.03 -3.39 -2.57
C ASP A 27 -6.57 -4.02 -3.89
N ARG A 28 -7.51 -4.55 -4.69
CA ARG A 28 -7.20 -5.15 -6.00
C ARG A 28 -6.58 -4.15 -6.98
N LEU A 29 -6.98 -2.89 -6.92
CA LEU A 29 -6.36 -1.84 -7.73
C LEU A 29 -4.89 -1.67 -7.33
N ASN A 30 -4.61 -1.55 -6.04
CA ASN A 30 -3.25 -1.40 -5.53
C ASN A 30 -2.40 -2.64 -5.78
N ASP A 31 -2.96 -3.84 -5.68
CA ASP A 31 -2.26 -5.10 -5.98
C ASP A 31 -1.85 -5.18 -7.45
N ARG A 32 -2.73 -4.79 -8.37
CA ARG A 32 -2.42 -4.75 -9.81
C ARG A 32 -1.34 -3.72 -10.12
N ILE A 33 -1.44 -2.54 -9.50
CA ILE A 33 -0.45 -1.47 -9.63
C ILE A 33 0.91 -1.95 -9.14
N GLY A 34 0.99 -2.53 -7.93
CA GLY A 34 2.21 -3.08 -7.37
C GLY A 34 2.81 -4.20 -8.23
N SER A 35 1.98 -5.10 -8.73
CA SER A 35 2.41 -6.19 -9.62
C SER A 35 2.92 -5.72 -10.99
N ALA A 36 2.42 -4.60 -11.50
CA ALA A 36 2.96 -3.97 -12.70
C ALA A 36 4.29 -3.24 -12.41
N ILE A 37 4.37 -2.55 -11.27
CA ILE A 37 5.51 -1.70 -10.93
C ILE A 37 6.76 -2.49 -10.58
N GLN A 38 6.65 -3.68 -9.98
CA GLN A 38 7.82 -4.52 -9.71
C GLN A 38 8.66 -4.79 -10.99
N TRP A 39 8.02 -4.85 -12.17
CA TRP A 39 8.73 -5.00 -13.44
C TRP A 39 9.51 -3.74 -13.85
N LEU A 40 9.08 -2.56 -13.42
CA LEU A 40 9.83 -1.32 -13.64
C LEU A 40 11.20 -1.37 -12.95
N ALA A 41 11.33 -2.06 -11.82
CA ALA A 41 12.61 -2.21 -11.15
C ALA A 41 13.61 -2.97 -12.04
N LEU A 42 13.16 -4.05 -12.70
CA LEU A 42 13.98 -4.78 -13.65
C LEU A 42 14.37 -3.91 -14.85
N VAL A 43 13.40 -3.19 -15.43
CA VAL A 43 13.65 -2.28 -16.57
C VAL A 43 14.64 -1.18 -16.19
N MET A 44 14.51 -0.60 -14.99
CA MET A 44 15.42 0.41 -14.47
C MET A 44 16.85 -0.09 -14.38
N VAL A 45 17.06 -1.31 -13.87
CA VAL A 45 18.39 -1.95 -13.79
C VAL A 45 18.97 -2.17 -15.18
N VAL A 46 18.17 -2.65 -16.14
CA VAL A 46 18.62 -2.88 -17.53
C VAL A 46 19.08 -1.58 -18.18
N ILE A 47 18.32 -0.49 -18.03
CA ILE A 47 18.67 0.83 -18.57
C ILE A 47 19.91 1.39 -17.87
N GLY A 48 20.04 1.18 -16.56
CA GLY A 48 21.23 1.48 -15.77
C GLY A 48 22.48 0.81 -16.32
N ALA A 49 22.42 -0.50 -16.46
CA ALA A 49 23.52 -1.30 -16.99
C ALA A 49 23.88 -0.89 -18.43
N PHE A 50 22.86 -0.72 -19.29
CA PHE A 50 23.07 -0.25 -20.66
C PHE A 50 23.78 1.10 -20.70
N ASN A 51 23.31 2.10 -19.95
CA ASN A 51 23.89 3.43 -19.97
C ASN A 51 25.33 3.44 -19.41
N ALA A 52 25.62 2.59 -18.41
CA ALA A 52 26.98 2.41 -17.88
C ALA A 52 27.94 1.81 -18.91
N ILE A 53 27.51 0.75 -19.62
CA ILE A 53 28.28 0.12 -20.69
C ILE A 53 28.48 1.10 -21.85
N ALA A 54 27.42 1.81 -22.25
CA ALA A 54 27.46 2.81 -23.31
C ALA A 54 28.47 3.93 -22.99
N ARG A 55 28.48 4.44 -21.75
CA ARG A 55 29.47 5.45 -21.33
C ARG A 55 30.91 4.94 -21.43
N TYR A 56 31.14 3.68 -21.09
CA TYR A 56 32.46 3.07 -21.25
C TYR A 56 32.80 2.94 -22.74
N ALA A 57 31.89 2.38 -23.55
CA ALA A 57 32.09 2.21 -24.99
C ALA A 57 32.35 3.54 -25.72
N ASP A 58 31.63 4.61 -25.37
CA ASP A 58 31.79 5.96 -25.93
C ASP A 58 33.23 6.47 -25.75
N GLN A 59 33.88 6.18 -24.61
CA GLN A 59 35.27 6.58 -24.34
C GLN A 59 36.29 5.92 -25.27
N TYR A 60 36.04 4.69 -25.73
CA TYR A 60 36.97 3.96 -26.60
C TYR A 60 36.63 4.05 -28.08
N THR A 61 35.35 4.26 -28.42
CA THR A 61 34.86 4.21 -29.81
C THR A 61 34.55 5.57 -30.41
N GLY A 62 34.40 6.62 -29.57
CA GLY A 62 33.99 7.95 -30.01
C GLY A 62 32.53 8.03 -30.49
N MET A 63 31.75 6.96 -30.31
CA MET A 63 30.30 6.99 -30.52
C MET A 63 29.61 7.71 -29.35
N SER A 64 28.41 8.24 -29.55
CA SER A 64 27.60 8.88 -28.50
C SER A 64 26.36 8.04 -28.19
N LEU A 65 26.56 6.85 -27.63
CA LEU A 65 25.50 5.91 -27.29
C LEU A 65 24.89 6.21 -25.91
N SER A 66 25.64 6.81 -25.00
CA SER A 66 25.15 7.20 -23.68
C SER A 66 24.34 8.50 -23.71
N SER A 67 23.38 8.64 -22.79
CA SER A 67 22.53 9.83 -22.72
C SER A 67 22.09 10.15 -21.29
N ASN A 68 21.98 11.44 -20.98
CA ASN A 68 21.39 11.92 -19.73
C ASN A 68 19.90 11.59 -19.65
N ALA A 69 19.22 11.43 -20.79
CA ALA A 69 17.84 10.97 -20.84
C ALA A 69 17.68 9.58 -20.19
N TYR A 70 18.66 8.69 -20.33
CA TYR A 70 18.62 7.36 -19.68
C TYR A 70 18.81 7.45 -18.16
N LEU A 71 19.55 8.46 -17.68
CA LEU A 71 19.65 8.75 -16.25
C LEU A 71 18.33 9.31 -15.73
N ASP A 72 17.78 10.33 -16.39
CA ASP A 72 16.47 10.90 -16.06
C ASP A 72 15.37 9.81 -16.01
N LEU A 73 15.39 8.90 -16.99
CA LEU A 73 14.42 7.81 -17.05
C LEU A 73 14.54 6.86 -15.86
N GLN A 74 15.76 6.59 -15.36
CA GLN A 74 15.95 5.81 -14.13
C GLN A 74 15.38 6.54 -12.92
N TRP A 75 15.61 7.86 -12.80
CA TRP A 75 15.00 8.66 -11.74
C TRP A 75 13.47 8.63 -11.80
N TYR A 76 12.90 8.59 -13.00
CA TYR A 76 11.45 8.53 -13.19
C TYR A 76 10.90 7.16 -12.79
N PHE A 77 11.56 6.08 -13.20
CA PHE A 77 11.18 4.73 -12.77
C PHE A 77 11.33 4.52 -11.27
N PHE A 78 12.42 5.01 -10.68
CA PHE A 78 12.60 4.99 -9.23
C PHE A 78 11.46 5.73 -8.52
N SER A 79 11.10 6.92 -9.01
CA SER A 79 10.00 7.72 -8.46
C SER A 79 8.66 7.00 -8.59
N LEU A 80 8.36 6.40 -9.75
CA LEU A 80 7.16 5.58 -9.97
C LEU A 80 7.10 4.41 -8.99
N ILE A 81 8.21 3.67 -8.83
CA ILE A 81 8.29 2.52 -7.94
C ILE A 81 7.99 2.93 -6.50
N PHE A 82 8.64 3.98 -6.02
CA PHE A 82 8.48 4.42 -4.63
C PHE A 82 7.11 5.03 -4.36
N LEU A 83 6.67 5.97 -5.21
CA LEU A 83 5.44 6.72 -4.99
C LEU A 83 4.22 5.82 -5.15
N MET A 84 4.12 5.08 -6.25
CA MET A 84 2.97 4.21 -6.47
C MET A 84 3.05 2.91 -5.65
N GLY A 85 4.26 2.46 -5.30
CA GLY A 85 4.46 1.33 -4.39
C GLY A 85 4.07 1.62 -2.94
N SER A 86 3.99 2.89 -2.52
CA SER A 86 3.61 3.26 -1.14
C SER A 86 2.22 2.75 -0.75
N ALA A 87 1.21 2.92 -1.61
CA ALA A 87 -0.15 2.44 -1.38
C ALA A 87 -0.22 0.90 -1.39
N TYR A 88 0.53 0.25 -2.27
CA TYR A 88 0.67 -1.21 -2.28
C TYR A 88 1.31 -1.74 -0.99
N GLY A 89 2.39 -1.09 -0.52
CA GLY A 89 3.07 -1.43 0.71
C GLY A 89 2.22 -1.16 1.95
N LEU A 90 1.31 -0.19 1.89
CA LEU A 90 0.30 0.00 2.93
C LEU A 90 -0.72 -1.14 2.92
N ASN A 91 -1.20 -1.61 1.75
CA ASN A 91 -2.11 -2.77 1.68
C ASN A 91 -1.49 -4.05 2.23
N HIS A 92 -0.19 -4.26 1.98
CA HIS A 92 0.56 -5.44 2.39
C HIS A 92 1.29 -5.28 3.72
N ASP A 93 1.05 -4.18 4.42
CA ASP A 93 1.59 -3.96 5.75
C ASP A 93 3.14 -4.00 5.81
N TYR A 94 3.81 -3.62 4.71
CA TYR A 94 5.27 -3.57 4.60
C TYR A 94 5.91 -2.36 5.29
N HIS A 95 5.10 -1.43 5.80
CA HIS A 95 5.62 -0.35 6.63
C HIS A 95 6.10 -0.96 7.94
N VAL A 96 7.31 -0.58 8.37
CA VAL A 96 7.90 -1.05 9.63
C VAL A 96 6.99 -0.62 10.77
N ARG A 97 6.10 -1.51 11.19
CA ARG A 97 5.35 -1.35 12.43
C ARG A 97 6.28 -1.78 13.55
N VAL A 98 5.99 -1.31 14.77
CA VAL A 98 6.74 -1.76 15.95
C VAL A 98 6.29 -3.20 16.22
N ASP A 99 6.81 -4.14 15.41
CA ASP A 99 6.31 -5.51 15.29
C ASP A 99 6.37 -6.26 16.63
N VAL A 100 7.34 -5.92 17.47
CA VAL A 100 7.48 -6.46 18.84
C VAL A 100 6.34 -6.01 19.77
N MET A 101 5.89 -4.75 19.68
CA MET A 101 4.74 -4.27 20.45
C MET A 101 3.44 -4.84 19.87
N TYR A 102 3.31 -4.86 18.54
CA TYR A 102 2.12 -5.35 17.85
C TYR A 102 1.89 -6.85 18.07
N ALA A 103 2.94 -7.67 18.15
CA ALA A 103 2.84 -9.12 18.39
C ALA A 103 2.18 -9.46 19.74
N ARG A 104 2.26 -8.57 20.73
CA ARG A 104 1.69 -8.77 22.07
C ARG A 104 0.25 -8.24 22.20
N LEU A 105 -0.26 -7.52 21.21
CA LEU A 105 -1.57 -6.90 21.24
C LEU A 105 -2.66 -7.81 20.67
N GLY A 106 -3.81 -7.85 21.34
CA GLY A 106 -5.00 -8.54 20.83
C GLY A 106 -5.56 -7.90 19.54
N ARG A 107 -6.32 -8.69 18.76
CA ARG A 107 -6.88 -8.26 17.46
C ARG A 107 -7.63 -6.93 17.50
N ARG A 108 -8.36 -6.64 18.59
CA ARG A 108 -9.11 -5.38 18.75
C ARG A 108 -8.23 -4.18 19.09
N ALA A 109 -7.22 -4.36 19.93
CA ALA A 109 -6.27 -3.30 20.26
C ALA A 109 -5.48 -2.90 19.02
N ARG A 110 -5.04 -3.87 18.21
CA ARG A 110 -4.39 -3.62 16.92
C ARG A 110 -5.29 -2.81 15.98
N ALA A 111 -6.54 -3.24 15.81
CA ALA A 111 -7.50 -2.53 14.96
C ALA A 111 -7.76 -1.09 15.42
N TRP A 112 -7.79 -0.82 16.73
CA TRP A 112 -7.90 0.55 17.26
C TRP A 112 -6.69 1.42 16.94
N ILE A 113 -5.48 0.89 17.10
CA ILE A 113 -4.25 1.63 16.77
C ILE A 113 -4.20 1.93 15.28
N ASP A 114 -4.44 0.94 14.43
CA ASP A 114 -4.39 1.11 12.98
C ASP A 114 -5.48 2.08 12.49
N LEU A 115 -6.68 2.02 13.06
CA LEU A 115 -7.77 2.96 12.77
C LEU A 115 -7.40 4.39 13.17
N THR A 116 -6.92 4.58 14.40
CA THR A 116 -6.57 5.90 14.93
C THR A 116 -5.37 6.48 14.19
N GLY A 117 -4.36 5.64 13.92
CA GLY A 117 -3.20 5.96 13.10
C GLY A 117 -3.59 6.43 11.70
N SER A 118 -4.50 5.71 11.06
CA SER A 118 -5.00 6.04 9.73
C SER A 118 -5.76 7.36 9.72
N VAL A 119 -6.67 7.58 10.68
CA VAL A 119 -7.55 8.76 10.71
C VAL A 119 -6.81 10.02 11.16
N LEU A 120 -5.93 9.94 12.16
CA LEU A 120 -5.28 11.12 12.74
C LEU A 120 -3.97 11.50 12.05
N PHE A 121 -3.25 10.54 11.48
CA PHE A 121 -1.93 10.81 10.89
C PHE A 121 -1.94 10.60 9.38
N LEU A 122 -2.31 9.41 8.91
CA LEU A 122 -2.17 9.06 7.49
C LEU A 122 -3.08 9.87 6.57
N VAL A 123 -4.39 9.95 6.88
CA VAL A 123 -5.35 10.68 6.05
C VAL A 123 -5.04 12.18 6.02
N PRO A 124 -4.83 12.88 7.15
CA PRO A 124 -4.47 14.29 7.13
C PRO A 124 -3.17 14.56 6.40
N PHE A 125 -2.15 13.72 6.59
CA PHE A 125 -0.89 13.81 5.88
C PHE A 125 -1.09 13.68 4.36
N ALA A 126 -1.80 12.65 3.91
CA ALA A 126 -1.98 12.40 2.48
C ALA A 126 -2.87 13.47 1.81
N VAL A 127 -3.89 13.99 2.50
CA VAL A 127 -4.68 15.14 2.03
C VAL A 127 -3.81 16.40 1.91
N LEU A 128 -3.03 16.71 2.94
CA LEU A 128 -2.15 17.88 2.96
C LEU A 128 -1.12 17.81 1.84
N MET A 129 -0.48 16.65 1.66
CA MET A 129 0.50 16.44 0.60
C MET A 129 -0.11 16.52 -0.78
N PHE A 130 -1.32 15.98 -0.98
CA PHE A 130 -2.05 16.14 -2.24
C PHE A 130 -2.33 17.62 -2.53
N TRP A 131 -2.80 18.37 -1.52
CA TRP A 131 -3.14 19.78 -1.68
C TRP A 131 -1.93 20.65 -2.00
N ILE A 132 -0.81 20.48 -1.27
CA ILE A 132 0.43 21.22 -1.54
C ILE A 132 1.01 20.85 -2.91
N SER A 133 1.00 19.57 -3.25
CA SER A 133 1.53 19.08 -4.53
C SER A 133 0.72 19.58 -5.72
N TRP A 134 -0.58 19.87 -5.54
CA TRP A 134 -1.46 20.28 -6.63
C TRP A 134 -0.95 21.52 -7.35
N GLY A 135 -0.67 22.60 -6.60
CA GLY A 135 -0.16 23.85 -7.20
C GLY A 135 1.19 23.66 -7.88
N TRP A 136 2.05 22.83 -7.31
CA TRP A 136 3.37 22.53 -7.87
C TRP A 136 3.28 21.75 -9.19
N VAL A 137 2.39 20.76 -9.26
CA VAL A 137 2.14 20.00 -10.49
C VAL A 137 1.54 20.90 -11.56
N VAL A 138 0.47 21.64 -11.24
CA VAL A 138 -0.18 22.55 -12.21
C VAL A 138 0.84 23.53 -12.80
N ARG A 139 1.68 24.14 -11.96
CA ARG A 139 2.73 25.06 -12.44
C ARG A 139 3.70 24.35 -13.40
N SER A 140 4.10 23.12 -13.10
CA SER A 140 4.99 22.34 -13.97
C SER A 140 4.39 22.08 -15.36
N TRP A 141 3.09 21.76 -15.42
CA TRP A 141 2.36 21.61 -16.68
C TRP A 141 2.25 22.93 -17.46
N THR A 142 2.00 24.04 -16.77
CA THR A 142 1.86 25.35 -17.45
C THR A 142 3.13 25.81 -18.14
N ILE A 143 4.31 25.43 -17.61
CA ILE A 143 5.60 25.80 -18.19
C ILE A 143 6.23 24.69 -19.03
N LEU A 144 5.53 23.56 -19.18
CA LEU A 144 6.05 22.33 -19.81
C LEU A 144 7.46 22.00 -19.32
N GLU A 145 7.61 21.93 -18.00
CA GLU A 145 8.91 21.82 -17.35
C GLU A 145 9.71 20.63 -17.88
N THR A 146 10.98 20.89 -18.21
CA THR A 146 11.93 19.88 -18.70
C THR A 146 13.12 19.75 -17.74
N SER A 147 13.90 18.69 -17.92
CA SER A 147 15.13 18.50 -17.16
C SER A 147 16.16 19.57 -17.48
N ALA A 148 16.92 19.96 -16.45
CA ALA A 148 18.03 20.90 -16.60
C ALA A 148 19.25 20.26 -17.28
N ASP A 149 19.28 18.93 -17.34
CA ASP A 149 20.37 18.20 -17.96
C ASP A 149 20.30 18.30 -19.50
N PRO A 150 21.44 18.44 -20.20
CA PRO A 150 21.47 18.47 -21.65
C PRO A 150 20.83 17.21 -22.25
N GLY A 151 19.82 17.39 -23.11
CA GLY A 151 19.05 16.30 -23.71
C GLY A 151 18.11 15.57 -22.74
N GLY A 152 17.81 16.15 -21.58
CA GLY A 152 16.99 15.53 -20.56
C GLY A 152 15.48 15.53 -20.86
N LEU A 153 14.74 14.76 -20.08
CA LEU A 153 13.34 14.43 -20.34
C LEU A 153 12.36 15.48 -19.79
N PRO A 154 11.14 15.59 -20.36
CA PRO A 154 10.06 16.39 -19.78
C PRO A 154 9.70 15.92 -18.37
N ARG A 155 9.73 16.84 -17.39
CA ARG A 155 9.49 16.57 -15.96
C ARG A 155 8.02 16.71 -15.56
N TYR A 156 7.24 17.51 -16.28
CA TYR A 156 5.84 17.74 -15.92
C TYR A 156 4.99 16.43 -15.80
N PRO A 157 5.18 15.37 -16.61
CA PRO A 157 4.39 14.14 -16.47
C PRO A 157 4.72 13.37 -15.20
N ILE A 158 6.00 13.24 -14.84
CA ILE A 158 6.42 12.49 -13.66
C ILE A 158 5.94 13.20 -12.37
N LYS A 159 5.83 14.52 -12.37
CA LYS A 159 5.29 15.26 -11.23
C LYS A 159 3.81 14.96 -10.98
N SER A 160 3.01 14.67 -12.01
CA SER A 160 1.62 14.22 -11.82
C SER A 160 1.50 12.92 -11.05
N VAL A 161 2.51 12.05 -11.13
CA VAL A 161 2.53 10.77 -10.37
C VAL A 161 2.48 11.03 -8.87
N VAL A 162 3.02 12.16 -8.39
CA VAL A 162 2.92 12.56 -6.99
C VAL A 162 1.45 12.67 -6.56
N LEU A 163 0.61 13.36 -7.34
CA LEU A 163 -0.82 13.48 -7.04
C LEU A 163 -1.53 12.13 -7.10
N VAL A 164 -1.23 11.33 -8.12
CA VAL A 164 -1.81 9.99 -8.26
C VAL A 164 -1.44 9.12 -7.07
N SER A 165 -0.19 9.17 -6.61
CA SER A 165 0.27 8.38 -5.47
C SER A 165 -0.42 8.76 -4.17
N PHE A 166 -0.56 10.05 -3.85
CA PHE A 166 -1.27 10.47 -2.64
C PHE A 166 -2.77 10.17 -2.73
N LEU A 167 -3.36 10.23 -3.91
CA LEU A 167 -4.74 9.79 -4.11
C LEU A 167 -4.90 8.28 -3.87
N LEU A 168 -4.00 7.45 -4.41
CA LEU A 168 -4.01 6.00 -4.17
C LEU A 168 -3.77 5.67 -2.69
N LEU A 169 -2.89 6.41 -2.03
CA LEU A 169 -2.60 6.26 -0.60
C LEU A 169 -3.83 6.62 0.25
N LEU A 170 -4.55 7.70 -0.10
CA LEU A 170 -5.82 8.08 0.54
C LEU A 170 -6.88 7.00 0.37
N LEU A 171 -7.06 6.47 -0.85
CA LEU A 171 -7.99 5.38 -1.10
C LEU A 171 -7.63 4.15 -0.26
N GLN A 172 -6.35 3.80 -0.20
CA GLN A 172 -5.90 2.67 0.62
C GLN A 172 -6.12 2.90 2.11
N ALA A 173 -5.88 4.12 2.61
CA ALA A 173 -6.16 4.48 4.00
C ALA A 173 -7.66 4.31 4.33
N LEU A 174 -8.55 4.73 3.43
CA LEU A 174 -10.00 4.52 3.57
C LEU A 174 -10.35 3.02 3.58
N SER A 175 -9.71 2.22 2.72
CA SER A 175 -9.86 0.75 2.73
C SER A 175 -9.49 0.16 4.11
N GLN A 176 -8.35 0.57 4.67
CA GLN A 176 -7.91 0.11 5.99
C GLN A 176 -8.85 0.55 7.12
N ILE A 177 -9.35 1.78 7.08
CA ILE A 177 -10.34 2.30 8.04
C ILE A 177 -11.60 1.42 8.04
N VAL A 178 -12.14 1.08 6.85
CA VAL A 178 -13.32 0.22 6.72
C VAL A 178 -13.04 -1.18 7.29
N LYS A 179 -11.88 -1.78 6.98
CA LYS A 179 -11.51 -3.11 7.50
C LYS A 179 -11.37 -3.10 9.03
N ASN A 180 -10.68 -2.12 9.59
CA ASN A 180 -10.46 -1.99 11.03
C ASN A 180 -11.76 -1.71 11.78
N ALA A 181 -12.62 -0.85 11.24
CA ALA A 181 -13.95 -0.61 11.79
C ALA A 181 -14.81 -1.90 11.81
N ALA A 182 -14.75 -2.71 10.75
CA ALA A 182 -15.45 -3.99 10.69
C ALA A 182 -14.95 -4.98 11.77
N ILE A 183 -13.64 -5.02 12.05
CA ILE A 183 -13.06 -5.83 13.13
C ILE A 183 -13.60 -5.40 14.51
N LEU A 184 -13.70 -4.08 14.74
CA LEU A 184 -14.19 -3.53 16.00
C LEU A 184 -15.70 -3.75 16.21
N ALA A 185 -16.47 -3.86 15.12
CA ALA A 185 -17.91 -4.13 15.17
C ALA A 185 -18.24 -5.62 15.44
N GLU A 186 -17.29 -6.55 15.31
CA GLU A 186 -17.56 -7.98 15.56
C GLU A 186 -17.90 -8.21 17.04
N PRO A 187 -19.03 -8.84 17.42
CA PRO A 187 -19.35 -9.06 18.83
C PRO A 187 -18.19 -9.71 19.59
N VAL A 188 -17.89 -9.24 20.80
CA VAL A 188 -16.97 -9.94 21.70
C VAL A 188 -17.60 -11.31 21.94
N ARG A 189 -17.08 -12.36 21.31
CA ARG A 189 -17.44 -13.73 21.68
C ARG A 189 -16.91 -13.91 23.10
N GLY A 190 -17.77 -13.61 24.07
CA GLY A 190 -17.58 -14.01 25.44
C GLY A 190 -17.27 -15.50 25.43
N SER A 191 -16.24 -15.87 26.17
CA SER A 191 -15.94 -17.25 26.51
C SER A 191 -17.20 -17.89 27.07
N ALA A 192 -17.97 -18.56 26.22
CA ALA A 192 -18.94 -19.56 26.61
C ALA A 192 -18.16 -20.78 27.10
N ARG A 193 -17.47 -20.63 28.24
CA ARG A 193 -17.27 -21.69 29.20
C ARG A 193 -18.32 -21.43 30.26
N ALA A 194 -19.45 -22.11 30.14
CA ALA A 194 -20.29 -22.47 31.28
C ALA A 194 -19.33 -22.94 32.41
N ASP A 195 -19.39 -22.43 33.64
CA ASP A 195 -20.57 -22.50 34.51
C ASP A 195 -21.30 -23.84 34.38
N GLY A 196 -20.53 -24.91 34.48
CA GLY A 196 -20.99 -26.16 35.08
C GLY A 196 -20.84 -26.02 36.60
N THR A 197 -21.87 -25.46 37.22
CA THR A 197 -22.41 -25.67 38.57
C THR A 197 -21.59 -26.48 39.59
N GLY A 198 -21.58 -25.95 40.82
CA GLY A 198 -20.90 -26.44 42.01
C GLY A 198 -21.10 -27.91 42.42
N SER A 199 -20.20 -28.32 43.31
CA SER A 199 -20.10 -29.58 44.06
C SER A 199 -21.30 -29.84 44.98
N PRO A 200 -21.28 -30.81 45.93
CA PRO A 200 -20.54 -32.07 46.08
C PRO A 200 -21.53 -33.26 46.27
N THR A 201 -21.08 -34.50 46.07
CA THR A 201 -21.82 -35.68 46.57
C THR A 201 -20.90 -36.49 47.47
N GLU A 202 -20.96 -36.20 48.77
CA GLU A 202 -20.70 -37.21 49.80
C GLU A 202 -21.84 -38.24 49.72
N THR A 203 -21.53 -39.54 49.76
CA THR A 203 -21.92 -40.49 50.83
C THR A 203 -21.79 -41.95 50.36
N VAL A 204 -20.98 -42.68 51.13
CA VAL A 204 -20.90 -44.14 51.38
C VAL A 204 -20.54 -45.08 50.22
#